data_AF-A0A392SC04-F1
#
_entry.id   AF-A0A392SC04-F1
#
_cell.length_a   1.000
_cell.length_b   1.000
_cell.length_c   1.000
_cell.angle_alpha   90.00
_cell.angle_beta   90.00
_cell.angle_gamma   90.00
#
_symmetry.space_group_name_H-M   'P 1'
#
loop_
_entity.id
_entity.type
_entity.pdbx_description
1 polymer ?
#
loop_
_entity_poly.entity_id
_entity_poly.type
_entity_poly.pdbx_seq_one_letter_code
_entity_poly.pdbx_strand_id
1 'polypeptide(L)' 'VVVRIRPKEGDCVINKVSSDSLFVGDRQFNFDEVFYADSNQGMIVKSRFKL' A
#
# COMPACT_ATOMS: atom_id res chain seq x y z
N VAL A 1 -2.42 -3.30 10.96
CA VAL A 1 -3.30 -3.54 9.78
C VAL A 1 -2.47 -3.41 8.50
N VAL A 2 -2.69 -4.25 7.48
CA VAL A 2 -1.95 -4.24 6.19
C VAL A 2 -2.86 -3.79 5.05
N VAL A 3 -2.41 -2.86 4.21
CA VAL A 3 -3.20 -2.26 3.12
C VAL A 3 -2.54 -2.44 1.75
N ARG A 4 -3.36 -2.52 0.70
CA ARG A 4 -2.92 -2.59 -0.70
C ARG A 4 -3.64 -1.54 -1.54
N ILE A 5 -2.86 -0.75 -2.26
CA ILE A 5 -3.35 0.24 -3.22
C ILE A 5 -3.63 -0.48 -4.54
N ARG A 6 -4.82 -0.31 -5.12
CA ARG A 6 -5.16 -0.88 -6.44
C ARG A 6 -4.68 0.04 -7.57
N PRO A 7 -4.33 -0.50 -8.75
CA PRO A 7 -3.93 0.33 -9.88
C PRO A 7 -5.13 1.15 -10.36
N LYS A 8 -4.86 2.35 -10.89
CA LYS A 8 -5.88 3.34 -11.27
C LYS A 8 -6.87 2.81 -12.32
N GLU A 9 -8.15 3.07 -12.09
CA GLU A 9 -9.18 3.35 -13.11
C GLU A 9 -9.74 4.78 -12.87
N GLY A 10 -8.90 5.82 -12.73
CA GLY A 10 -9.38 7.21 -12.53
C GLY A 10 -8.42 8.16 -11.79
N ASP A 11 -8.89 9.36 -11.44
CA ASP A 11 -8.05 10.53 -11.09
C ASP A 11 -7.36 10.55 -9.71
N CYS A 12 -7.73 9.66 -8.77
CA CYS A 12 -7.19 9.76 -7.40
C CYS A 12 -5.68 9.42 -7.34
N VAL A 13 -4.85 10.41 -7.00
CA VAL A 13 -3.39 10.25 -6.81
C VAL A 13 -3.13 9.93 -5.34
N ILE A 14 -2.78 8.67 -5.06
CA ILE A 14 -2.36 8.24 -3.73
C ILE A 14 -0.83 8.20 -3.72
N ASN A 15 -0.20 9.05 -2.90
CA ASN A 15 1.25 9.10 -2.77
C ASN A 15 1.69 8.27 -1.55
N LYS A 16 2.41 7.18 -1.79
CA LYS A 16 3.09 6.44 -0.70
C LYS A 16 4.35 7.21 -0.33
N VAL A 17 4.56 7.41 0.96
CA VAL A 17 5.74 8.12 1.48
C VAL A 17 6.74 7.13 2.09
N SER A 18 6.28 5.99 2.64
CA SER A 18 7.16 4.94 3.17
C SER A 18 6.49 3.56 3.17
N SER A 19 7.23 2.51 3.55
CA SER A 19 6.78 1.11 3.63
C SER A 19 5.53 0.87 4.46
N ASP A 20 5.28 1.76 5.41
CA ASP A 20 4.30 1.69 6.49
C ASP A 20 3.39 2.93 6.54
N SER A 21 3.61 3.95 5.71
CA SER A 21 2.80 5.17 5.71
C SER A 21 2.28 5.57 4.32
N LEU A 22 1.07 6.12 4.33
CA LEU A 22 0.33 6.54 3.15
C LEU A 22 -0.24 7.94 3.34
N PHE A 23 -0.14 8.80 2.32
CA PHE A 23 -0.87 10.06 2.27
C PHE A 23 -2.08 9.96 1.36
N VAL A 24 -3.23 10.44 1.85
CA VAL A 24 -4.45 10.64 1.08
C VAL A 24 -4.83 12.12 1.21
N GLY A 25 -4.59 12.90 0.15
CA GLY A 25 -4.55 14.35 0.25
C GLY A 25 -3.45 14.78 1.24
N ASP A 26 -3.80 15.65 2.19
CA ASP A 26 -2.86 16.17 3.19
C ASP A 26 -2.80 15.33 4.48
N ARG A 27 -3.53 14.21 4.54
CA ARG A 27 -3.59 13.36 5.73
C ARG A 27 -2.69 12.14 5.61
N GLN A 28 -1.89 11.91 6.64
CA GLN A 28 -1.05 10.73 6.80
C GLN A 28 -1.78 9.63 7.56
N PHE A 29 -1.61 8.40 7.09
CA PHE A 29 -2.06 7.18 7.74
C PHE A 29 -0.88 6.23 7.94
N ASN A 30 -0.82 5.57 9.09
CA ASN A 30 0.21 4.60 9.44
C ASN A 30 -0.39 3.19 9.50
N PHE A 31 0.34 2.22 8.99
CA PHE A 31 -0.03 0.81 8.86
C PHE A 31 1.16 -0.07 9.22
N ASP A 32 0.93 -1.38 9.38
CA ASP A 32 2.06 -2.29 9.57
C ASP A 32 2.83 -2.45 8.25
N GLU A 33 2.11 -2.41 7.13
CA GLU A 33 2.69 -2.51 5.79
C GLU A 33 1.74 -1.99 4.70
N VAL A 34 2.32 -1.34 3.67
CA VAL A 34 1.62 -0.74 2.52
C VAL A 34 2.16 -1.33 1.22
N PHE A 35 1.31 -1.98 0.43
CA PHE A 35 1.66 -2.56 -0.87
C PHE A 35 1.08 -1.76 -2.04
N TYR A 36 1.84 -1.67 -3.13
CA TYR A 36 1.37 -1.08 -4.37
C TYR A 36 0.61 -2.09 -5.23
N ALA A 37 -0.08 -1.54 -6.23
CA ALA A 37 -0.76 -2.28 -7.27
C ALA A 37 0.18 -3.27 -7.97
N ASP A 38 1.35 -2.75 -8.33
CA ASP A 38 2.40 -3.42 -9.10
C ASP A 38 3.30 -4.29 -8.21
N SER A 39 3.08 -4.26 -6.89
CA SER A 39 3.72 -5.21 -5.99
C SER A 39 3.30 -6.62 -6.39
N ASN A 40 4.29 -7.45 -6.71
CA ASN A 40 4.08 -8.85 -7.07
C ASN A 40 3.18 -9.52 -6.02
N GLN A 41 2.13 -10.22 -6.46
CA GLN A 41 1.18 -10.88 -5.55
C GLN A 41 1.90 -11.81 -4.56
N GLY A 42 3.02 -12.42 -4.98
CA GLY A 42 3.86 -13.26 -4.11
C GLY A 42 4.47 -12.52 -2.92
N MET A 43 4.75 -11.21 -3.02
CA MET A 43 5.25 -10.40 -1.90
C MET A 43 4.18 -10.19 -0.83
N ILE A 44 2.94 -9.95 -1.26
CA ILE A 44 1.79 -9.76 -0.36
C ILE A 44 1.49 -11.06 0.38
N VAL A 45 1.56 -12.20 -0.31
CA VAL A 45 1.39 -13.53 0.31
C VAL A 45 2.49 -13.78 1.35
N LYS A 46 3.77 -13.58 1.00
CA LYS A 46 4.88 -13.79 1.94
C LYS A 46 4.77 -12.94 3.21
N SER A 47 4.44 -11.65 3.07
CA SER A 47 4.23 -10.76 4.21
C SER A 47 3.07 -11.25 5.11
N ARG A 48 1.92 -11.61 4.50
CA ARG A 48 0.75 -12.08 5.26
C ARG A 48 0.98 -13.39 6.00
N PHE A 49 1.83 -14.27 5.47
CA PHE A 49 2.09 -15.58 6.05
C PHE A 49 3.43 -15.69 6.79
N LYS A 50 4.23 -14.61 6.88
CA LYS A 50 5.59 -14.60 7.46
C LYS A 50 6.45 -15.80 7.00
N LEU A 51 6.39 -16.10 5.71
CA LEU A 51 7.19 -17.16 5.07
C LEU A 51 8.58 -16.65 4.69
#